data_AF-A0A3E4QR45-F1
#
_entry.id   AF-A0A3E4QR45-F1
#
_cell.length_a   1.000
_cell.length_b   1.000
_cell.length_c   1.000
_cell.angle_alpha   90.00
_cell.angle_beta   90.00
_cell.angle_gamma   90.00
#
_symmetry.space_group_name_H-M   'P 1'
#
loop_
_entity.id
_entity.type
_entity.pdbx_description
1 polymer ?
#
loop_
_entity_poly.entity_id
_entity_poly.type
_entity_poly.pdbx_seq_one_letter_code
_entity_poly.pdbx_strand_id
1 'polypeptide(L)'
;MAKRAKKTGHKVSKVERDAPAPSLERAARDTPRARPGMRLVGYCKACRCFVELDKSLADPHGHRRRDMAIIMELPVDKPIYHIPQFNWGAFLMPPIWGAGHGQVFAVVVYPMWLMVDNLLWEAIHGQASMLLAALALAGTLAFMFFYARMANYVGYMRVLTTMSPDEYCAAERKWTIACAGVAVLMAVFATWYNLAVRV
;
A
#
# COMPACT_ATOMS: atom_id res chain seq x y z
N MET A 1 68.67 -11.12 -11.26
CA MET A 1 68.00 -12.22 -10.54
C MET A 1 66.54 -11.87 -10.31
N ALA A 2 65.63 -12.62 -10.92
CA ALA A 2 64.20 -12.32 -11.04
C ALA A 2 63.42 -12.60 -9.74
N LYS A 3 62.60 -11.65 -9.29
CA LYS A 3 61.65 -11.84 -8.17
C LYS A 3 60.42 -12.59 -8.68
N ARG A 4 60.24 -13.82 -8.19
CA ARG A 4 59.16 -14.74 -8.52
C ARG A 4 57.84 -14.25 -7.88
N ALA A 5 56.84 -13.94 -8.70
CA ALA A 5 55.51 -13.56 -8.26
C ALA A 5 54.81 -14.75 -7.56
N LYS A 6 54.34 -14.53 -6.33
CA LYS A 6 53.59 -15.52 -5.54
C LYS A 6 52.12 -15.45 -5.97
N LYS A 7 51.68 -16.34 -6.87
CA LYS A 7 50.26 -16.54 -7.20
C LYS A 7 49.54 -17.12 -5.98
N THR A 8 48.79 -16.31 -5.26
CA THR A 8 47.81 -16.76 -4.26
C THR A 8 46.60 -17.33 -5.00
N GLY A 9 46.58 -18.65 -5.14
CA GLY A 9 45.43 -19.37 -5.66
C GLY A 9 44.24 -19.23 -4.73
N HIS A 10 43.22 -18.47 -5.13
CA HIS A 10 41.89 -18.56 -4.55
C HIS A 10 41.32 -19.95 -4.90
N LYS A 11 41.32 -20.88 -3.96
CA LYS A 11 40.50 -22.09 -4.06
C LYS A 11 39.04 -21.67 -3.87
N VAL A 12 38.31 -21.55 -4.97
CA VAL A 12 36.84 -21.49 -4.92
C VAL A 12 36.38 -22.90 -4.55
N SER A 13 36.03 -23.10 -3.28
CA SER A 13 35.31 -24.31 -2.85
C SER A 13 33.95 -24.29 -3.54
N LYS A 14 33.74 -25.25 -4.44
CA LYS A 14 32.45 -25.52 -5.07
C LYS A 14 31.45 -25.76 -3.95
N VAL A 15 30.48 -24.85 -3.77
CA VAL A 15 29.35 -25.08 -2.86
C VAL A 15 28.58 -26.26 -3.45
N GLU A 16 28.73 -27.41 -2.79
CA GLU A 16 28.05 -28.65 -3.11
C GLU A 16 26.55 -28.39 -3.02
N ARG A 17 25.87 -28.57 -4.16
CA ARG A 17 24.50 -28.14 -4.38
C ARG A 17 23.50 -29.21 -3.97
N ASP A 18 23.85 -30.00 -2.95
CA ASP A 18 23.13 -31.19 -2.48
C ASP A 18 22.58 -30.96 -1.06
N ALA A 19 21.99 -29.80 -0.81
CA ALA A 19 21.04 -29.69 0.29
C ALA A 19 19.74 -30.37 -0.17
N PRO A 20 19.32 -31.50 0.41
CA PRO A 20 18.02 -32.07 0.11
C PRO A 20 16.95 -31.02 0.42
N ALA A 21 15.96 -30.89 -0.46
CA ALA A 21 14.77 -30.09 -0.20
C ALA A 21 14.24 -30.45 1.20
N PRO A 22 13.84 -29.46 2.03
CA PRO A 22 13.44 -29.73 3.41
C PRO A 22 12.43 -30.87 3.42
N SER A 23 12.72 -31.93 4.19
CA SER A 23 11.80 -33.06 4.32
C SER A 23 10.42 -32.53 4.71
N LEU A 24 9.37 -33.06 4.09
CA LEU A 24 7.98 -32.61 4.31
C LEU A 24 7.63 -32.56 5.80
N GLU A 25 8.23 -33.42 6.62
CA GLU A 25 8.11 -33.42 8.07
C GLU A 25 8.71 -32.20 8.77
N ARG A 26 9.82 -31.64 8.27
CA ARG A 26 10.43 -30.43 8.83
C ARG A 26 9.58 -29.20 8.45
N ALA A 27 9.12 -29.15 7.20
CA ALA A 27 8.18 -28.13 6.75
C ALA A 27 6.83 -28.16 7.51
N ALA A 28 6.36 -29.36 7.89
CA ALA A 28 5.16 -29.57 8.71
C ALA A 28 5.33 -29.25 10.20
N ARG A 29 6.57 -29.26 10.73
CA ARG A 29 6.89 -28.82 12.10
C ARG A 29 6.99 -27.30 12.20
N ASP A 30 7.47 -26.65 11.15
CA ASP A 30 7.64 -25.19 11.08
C ASP A 30 6.35 -24.47 10.63
N THR A 31 5.25 -25.20 10.43
CA THR A 31 3.96 -24.60 10.10
C THR A 31 3.30 -24.04 11.38
N PRO A 32 2.96 -22.75 11.44
CA PRO A 32 2.22 -22.18 12.56
C PRO A 32 0.93 -22.97 12.74
N ARG A 33 0.63 -23.38 13.97
CA ARG A 33 -0.64 -24.02 14.34
C ARG A 33 -1.36 -23.10 15.29
N ALA A 34 -2.66 -22.91 15.06
CA ALA A 34 -3.49 -22.14 15.97
C ALA A 34 -3.50 -22.78 17.37
N ARG A 35 -3.38 -21.94 18.40
CA ARG A 35 -3.67 -22.35 19.78
C ARG A 35 -5.11 -22.84 19.93
N PRO A 36 -5.41 -23.72 20.91
CA PRO A 36 -6.79 -24.12 21.21
C PRO A 36 -7.70 -22.89 21.43
N GLY A 37 -8.84 -22.84 20.74
CA GLY A 37 -9.76 -21.69 20.78
C GLY A 37 -9.42 -20.54 19.83
N MET A 38 -8.33 -20.64 19.08
CA MET A 38 -7.93 -19.70 18.03
C MET A 38 -8.06 -20.34 16.64
N ARG A 39 -8.18 -19.51 15.61
CA ARG A 39 -8.05 -19.88 14.19
C ARG A 39 -6.94 -19.06 13.54
N LEU A 40 -6.35 -19.59 12.47
CA LEU A 40 -5.34 -18.88 11.68
C LEU A 40 -6.03 -18.04 10.62
N VAL A 41 -5.63 -16.77 10.52
CA VAL A 41 -6.12 -15.84 9.50
C VAL A 41 -4.93 -15.25 8.76
N GLY A 42 -4.98 -15.31 7.44
CA GLY A 42 -3.99 -14.75 6.53
C GLY A 42 -4.50 -13.47 5.88
N TYR A 43 -3.65 -12.46 5.73
CA TYR A 43 -3.93 -11.30 4.88
C TYR A 43 -3.24 -11.45 3.53
N CYS A 44 -4.02 -11.58 2.45
CA CYS A 44 -3.50 -11.75 1.09
C CYS A 44 -3.11 -10.40 0.48
N LYS A 45 -1.86 -10.24 0.04
CA LYS A 45 -1.35 -8.99 -0.59
C LYS A 45 -1.92 -8.74 -1.99
N ALA A 46 -2.32 -9.79 -2.70
CA ALA A 46 -2.88 -9.68 -4.05
C ALA A 46 -4.36 -9.26 -3.99
N CYS A 47 -5.14 -9.96 -3.16
CA CYS A 47 -6.58 -9.74 -3.04
C CYS A 47 -6.96 -8.67 -2.01
N ARG A 48 -6.02 -8.30 -1.11
CA ARG A 48 -6.21 -7.33 -0.01
C ARG A 48 -7.40 -7.68 0.86
N CYS A 49 -7.51 -8.94 1.23
CA CYS A 49 -8.54 -9.47 2.12
C CYS A 49 -7.91 -10.37 3.17
N PHE A 50 -8.60 -10.48 4.30
CA PHE A 50 -8.32 -11.50 5.30
C PHE A 50 -9.09 -12.77 4.94
N VAL A 51 -8.43 -13.91 5.05
CA VAL A 51 -9.00 -15.23 4.81
C VAL A 51 -8.60 -16.18 5.93
N GLU A 52 -9.49 -17.08 6.30
CA GLU A 52 -9.16 -18.15 7.23
C GLU A 52 -8.25 -19.18 6.55
N LEU A 53 -7.25 -19.64 7.29
CA LEU A 53 -6.27 -20.62 6.84
C LEU A 53 -6.48 -21.94 7.57
N ASP A 54 -6.38 -23.04 6.84
CA ASP A 54 -6.37 -24.38 7.43
C ASP A 54 -5.02 -24.72 8.08
N LYS A 55 -4.89 -25.94 8.61
CA LYS A 55 -3.66 -26.45 9.24
C LYS A 55 -2.47 -26.53 8.29
N SER A 56 -2.71 -26.56 6.99
CA SER A 56 -1.69 -26.55 5.93
C SER A 56 -1.36 -25.14 5.41
N LEU A 57 -1.98 -24.11 6.01
CA LEU A 57 -1.96 -22.72 5.56
C LEU A 57 -2.56 -22.51 4.16
N ALA A 58 -3.41 -23.42 3.73
CA ALA A 58 -4.23 -23.24 2.54
C ALA A 58 -5.50 -22.50 2.92
N ASP A 59 -5.99 -21.67 2.01
CA ASP A 59 -7.28 -21.01 2.12
C ASP A 59 -8.26 -21.60 1.08
N PRO A 60 -9.58 -21.54 1.35
CA PRO A 60 -10.60 -22.10 0.46
C PRO A 60 -10.71 -21.40 -0.90
N HIS A 61 -10.11 -20.21 -1.06
CA HIS A 61 -10.13 -19.45 -2.32
C HIS A 61 -8.90 -19.71 -3.18
N GLY A 62 -8.01 -20.61 -2.77
CA GLY A 62 -6.85 -21.02 -3.55
C GLY A 62 -5.76 -19.95 -3.65
N HIS A 63 -5.68 -19.02 -2.71
CA HIS A 63 -4.53 -18.11 -2.66
C HIS A 63 -3.27 -18.91 -2.31
N ARG A 64 -2.14 -18.50 -2.90
CA ARG A 64 -0.87 -19.15 -2.60
C ARG A 64 -0.34 -18.61 -1.28
N ARG A 65 0.24 -19.49 -0.47
CA ARG A 65 0.91 -19.10 0.79
C ARG A 65 1.89 -17.93 0.64
N ARG A 66 2.62 -17.86 -0.47
CA ARG A 66 3.57 -16.76 -0.79
C ARG A 66 2.91 -15.39 -0.97
N ASP A 67 1.60 -15.38 -1.19
CA ASP A 67 0.79 -14.18 -1.38
C ASP A 67 0.21 -13.70 -0.03
N MET A 68 0.36 -14.47 1.05
CA MET A 68 0.03 -14.03 2.41
C MET A 68 1.12 -13.10 2.95
N ALA A 69 0.76 -11.84 3.22
CA ALA A 69 1.66 -10.86 3.83
C ALA A 69 1.73 -11.02 5.35
N ILE A 70 0.62 -11.42 5.97
CA ILE A 70 0.49 -11.59 7.42
C ILE A 70 -0.23 -12.90 7.67
N ILE A 71 0.20 -13.65 8.67
CA ILE A 71 -0.51 -14.79 9.23
C ILE A 71 -0.61 -14.54 10.74
N MET A 72 -1.82 -14.53 11.28
CA MET A 72 -2.08 -14.22 12.68
C MET A 72 -3.12 -15.16 13.27
N GLU A 73 -3.09 -15.30 14.59
CA GLU A 73 -4.13 -16.01 15.33
C GLU A 73 -5.28 -15.06 15.66
N LEU A 74 -6.51 -15.53 15.48
CA LEU A 74 -7.73 -14.80 15.80
C LEU A 74 -8.63 -15.72 16.64
N PRO A 75 -9.19 -15.25 17.77
CA PRO A 75 -10.20 -15.99 18.52
C PRO A 75 -11.38 -16.40 17.62
N VAL A 76 -11.86 -17.63 17.78
CA VAL A 76 -12.91 -18.19 16.91
C VAL A 76 -14.23 -17.42 17.01
N ASP A 77 -14.50 -16.81 18.17
CA ASP A 77 -15.67 -15.96 18.46
C ASP A 77 -15.62 -14.59 17.78
N LYS A 78 -14.44 -14.08 17.44
CA LYS A 78 -14.31 -12.80 16.74
C LYS A 78 -14.60 -12.96 15.25
N PRO A 79 -15.20 -11.97 14.58
CA PRO A 79 -15.32 -11.98 13.13
C PRO A 79 -13.95 -11.80 12.46
N ILE A 80 -13.81 -12.29 11.21
CA ILE A 80 -12.61 -12.05 10.41
C ILE A 80 -12.48 -10.55 10.15
N TYR A 81 -11.27 -10.01 10.38
CA TYR A 81 -10.99 -8.60 10.15
C TYR A 81 -11.24 -8.19 8.69
N HIS A 82 -11.64 -6.93 8.49
CA HIS A 82 -11.81 -6.37 7.17
C HIS A 82 -11.17 -5.00 7.09
N ILE A 83 -10.13 -4.86 6.28
CA ILE A 83 -9.57 -3.56 5.92
C ILE A 83 -10.18 -3.14 4.58
N PRO A 84 -10.80 -1.95 4.49
CA PRO A 84 -11.38 -1.46 3.26
C PRO A 84 -10.36 -1.45 2.13
N GLN A 85 -10.82 -1.87 0.96
CA GLN A 85 -9.99 -1.93 -0.23
C GLN A 85 -9.65 -0.53 -0.77
N PHE A 86 -10.48 0.47 -0.53
CA PHE A 86 -10.26 1.85 -0.95
C PHE A 86 -10.13 2.75 0.26
N ASN A 87 -9.08 3.58 0.29
CA ASN A 87 -8.90 4.58 1.33
C ASN A 87 -9.34 5.96 0.83
N TRP A 88 -10.44 6.45 1.39
CA TRP A 88 -11.00 7.76 1.04
C TRP A 88 -10.12 8.93 1.52
N GLY A 89 -9.50 8.83 2.69
CA GLY A 89 -8.56 9.85 3.15
C GLY A 89 -7.37 10.02 2.21
N ALA A 90 -6.78 8.90 1.79
CA ALA A 90 -5.69 8.85 0.82
C ALA A 90 -6.10 9.33 -0.57
N PHE A 91 -7.35 9.12 -0.98
CA PHE A 91 -7.87 9.64 -2.24
C PHE A 91 -8.10 11.15 -2.19
N LEU A 92 -8.70 11.66 -1.12
CA LEU A 92 -9.10 13.06 -1.01
C LEU A 92 -7.91 13.99 -0.79
N MET A 93 -6.98 13.60 0.10
CA MET A 93 -5.76 14.37 0.38
C MET A 93 -4.54 13.45 0.42
N PRO A 94 -4.08 12.92 -0.74
CA PRO A 94 -2.91 12.05 -0.82
C PRO A 94 -1.66 12.63 -0.14
N PRO A 95 -1.32 13.93 -0.30
CA PRO A 95 -0.14 14.50 0.36
C PRO A 95 -0.20 14.45 1.90
N ILE A 96 -1.36 14.76 2.48
CA ILE A 96 -1.54 14.86 3.94
C ILE A 96 -1.61 13.46 4.53
N TRP A 97 -2.52 12.64 4.00
CA TRP A 97 -2.68 11.26 4.44
C TRP A 97 -1.39 10.47 4.24
N GLY A 98 -0.75 10.63 3.08
CA GLY A 98 0.51 9.99 2.74
C GLY A 98 1.63 10.38 3.69
N ALA A 99 1.80 11.66 4.01
CA ALA A 99 2.78 12.10 5.01
C ALA A 99 2.52 11.47 6.40
N GLY A 100 1.27 11.46 6.86
CA GLY A 100 0.87 10.83 8.12
C GLY A 100 1.16 9.33 8.19
N HIS A 101 1.22 8.66 7.04
CA HIS A 101 1.50 7.23 6.93
C HIS A 101 2.92 6.92 6.47
N GLY A 102 3.81 7.91 6.32
CA GLY A 102 5.20 7.76 5.87
C GLY A 102 5.38 7.59 4.35
N GLN A 103 4.36 7.86 3.56
CA GLN A 103 4.35 7.90 2.08
C GLN A 103 4.53 9.33 1.58
N VAL A 104 5.61 9.99 2.03
CA VAL A 104 5.87 11.43 1.78
C VAL A 104 5.94 11.76 0.28
N PHE A 105 6.28 10.80 -0.57
CA PHE A 105 6.28 10.99 -2.04
C PHE A 105 4.93 11.50 -2.58
N ALA A 106 3.82 11.24 -1.88
CA ALA A 106 2.50 11.71 -2.27
C ALA A 106 2.39 13.25 -2.30
N VAL A 107 3.37 13.98 -1.75
CA VAL A 107 3.48 15.44 -1.89
C VAL A 107 3.55 15.91 -3.35
N VAL A 108 4.02 15.06 -4.27
CA VAL A 108 4.04 15.35 -5.71
C VAL A 108 2.66 15.60 -6.30
N VAL A 109 1.59 15.16 -5.62
CA VAL A 109 0.22 15.39 -6.07
C VAL A 109 -0.17 16.87 -6.00
N TYR A 110 0.46 17.68 -5.14
CA TYR A 110 0.23 19.13 -5.11
C TYR A 110 0.62 19.83 -6.42
N PRO A 111 1.88 19.72 -6.92
CA PRO A 111 2.22 20.32 -8.21
C PRO A 111 1.46 19.70 -9.39
N MET A 112 1.04 18.43 -9.30
CA MET A 112 0.14 17.85 -10.32
C MET A 112 -1.21 18.57 -10.37
N TRP A 113 -1.83 18.84 -9.22
CA TRP A 113 -3.08 19.61 -9.16
C TRP A 113 -2.91 21.05 -9.62
N LEU A 114 -1.80 21.72 -9.29
CA LEU A 114 -1.51 23.07 -9.81
C LEU A 114 -1.40 23.08 -11.34
N MET A 115 -0.74 22.07 -11.92
CA MET A 115 -0.67 21.93 -13.37
C MET A 115 -2.06 21.71 -13.99
N VAL A 116 -2.88 20.84 -13.40
CA VAL A 116 -4.26 20.58 -13.86
C VAL A 116 -5.11 21.85 -13.78
N ASP A 117 -5.06 22.57 -12.67
CA ASP A 117 -5.80 23.84 -12.49
C ASP A 117 -5.42 24.87 -13.54
N ASN A 118 -4.11 25.05 -13.79
CA ASN A 118 -3.62 25.94 -14.84
C ASN A 118 -4.10 25.53 -16.22
N LEU A 119 -3.99 24.24 -16.58
CA LEU A 119 -4.44 23.76 -17.89
C LEU A 119 -5.95 23.94 -18.09
N LEU A 120 -6.75 23.71 -17.05
CA LEU A 120 -8.19 23.93 -17.08
C LEU A 120 -8.51 25.42 -17.26
N TRP A 121 -7.85 26.29 -16.51
CA TRP A 121 -8.02 27.74 -16.64
C TRP A 121 -7.72 28.24 -18.05
N GLU A 122 -6.53 27.90 -18.58
CA GLU A 122 -6.12 28.31 -19.93
C GLU A 122 -7.03 27.72 -21.01
N ALA A 123 -7.51 26.49 -20.85
CA ALA A 123 -8.43 25.87 -21.80
C ALA A 123 -9.81 26.56 -21.82
N ILE A 124 -10.32 26.98 -20.66
CA ILE A 124 -11.60 27.72 -20.57
C ILE A 124 -11.49 29.10 -21.21
N HIS A 125 -10.33 29.75 -21.12
CA HIS A 125 -10.06 31.06 -21.73
C HIS A 125 -9.53 31.00 -23.17
N GLY A 126 -9.57 29.82 -23.79
CA GLY A 126 -9.17 29.61 -25.20
C GLY A 126 -7.67 29.72 -25.47
N GLN A 127 -6.83 29.72 -24.43
CA GLN A 127 -5.37 29.82 -24.53
C GLN A 127 -4.67 28.45 -24.56
N ALA A 128 -5.38 27.36 -24.22
CA ALA A 128 -4.83 26.00 -24.24
C ALA A 128 -5.81 24.95 -24.79
N SER A 129 -5.29 23.75 -25.05
CA SER A 129 -6.07 22.60 -25.54
C SER A 129 -6.94 21.99 -24.45
N MET A 130 -8.26 21.96 -24.68
CA MET A 130 -9.23 21.28 -23.81
C MET A 130 -8.91 19.78 -23.66
N LEU A 131 -8.42 19.14 -24.73
CA LEU A 131 -8.03 17.72 -24.69
C LEU A 131 -6.86 17.50 -23.74
N LEU A 132 -5.85 18.38 -23.77
CA LEU A 132 -4.69 18.27 -22.88
C LEU A 132 -5.10 18.44 -21.42
N ALA A 133 -5.96 19.42 -21.12
CA ALA A 133 -6.50 19.63 -19.78
C ALA A 133 -7.30 18.41 -19.28
N ALA A 134 -8.15 17.84 -20.13
CA ALA A 134 -8.93 16.64 -19.81
C ALA A 134 -8.04 15.41 -19.55
N LEU A 135 -7.00 15.20 -20.37
CA LEU A 135 -6.04 14.11 -20.18
C LEU A 135 -5.23 14.27 -18.88
N ALA A 136 -4.80 15.50 -18.56
CA ALA A 136 -4.08 15.80 -17.32
C ALA A 136 -4.95 15.53 -16.08
N LEU A 137 -6.22 15.96 -16.11
CA LEU A 137 -7.19 15.69 -15.05
C LEU A 137 -7.44 14.18 -14.90
N ALA A 138 -7.73 13.48 -16.00
CA ALA A 138 -7.99 12.05 -16.00
C ALA A 138 -6.77 11.26 -15.49
N GLY A 139 -5.56 11.61 -15.92
CA GLY A 139 -4.33 10.99 -15.45
C GLY A 139 -4.09 11.21 -13.95
N THR A 140 -4.34 12.43 -13.45
CA THR A 140 -4.22 12.75 -12.02
C THR A 140 -5.22 11.96 -11.18
N LEU A 141 -6.49 11.91 -11.59
CA LEU A 141 -7.53 11.12 -10.91
C LEU A 141 -7.24 9.62 -10.95
N ALA A 142 -6.77 9.10 -12.09
CA ALA A 142 -6.37 7.70 -12.22
C ALA A 142 -5.23 7.34 -11.26
N PHE A 143 -4.18 8.18 -11.20
CA PHE A 143 -3.10 8.01 -10.24
C PHE A 143 -3.62 7.98 -8.79
N MET A 144 -4.46 8.96 -8.42
CA MET A 144 -5.04 9.03 -7.07
C MET A 144 -5.89 7.81 -6.75
N PHE A 145 -6.68 7.31 -7.70
CA PHE A 145 -7.49 6.11 -7.54
C PHE A 145 -6.62 4.88 -7.24
N PHE A 146 -5.57 4.64 -8.02
CA PHE A 146 -4.68 3.49 -7.79
C PHE A 146 -3.90 3.63 -6.48
N TYR A 147 -3.45 4.84 -6.15
CA TYR A 147 -2.82 5.14 -4.87
C TYR A 147 -3.75 4.80 -3.70
N ALA A 148 -4.99 5.31 -3.71
CA ALA A 148 -6.00 5.06 -2.68
C ALA A 148 -6.37 3.59 -2.53
N ARG A 149 -6.33 2.80 -3.61
CA ARG A 149 -6.53 1.35 -3.57
C ARG A 149 -5.39 0.63 -2.85
N MET A 150 -4.16 1.14 -2.91
CA MET A 150 -2.98 0.53 -2.27
C MET A 150 -2.67 1.11 -0.89
N ALA A 151 -3.17 2.30 -0.60
CA ALA A 151 -2.95 3.07 0.62
C ALA A 151 -3.09 2.24 1.90
N ASN A 152 -4.25 1.61 2.11
CA ASN A 152 -4.51 0.83 3.33
C ASN A 152 -3.54 -0.35 3.52
N TYR A 153 -3.13 -1.01 2.44
CA TYR A 153 -2.14 -2.08 2.54
C TYR A 153 -0.79 -1.53 3.01
N VAL A 154 -0.28 -0.49 2.34
CA VAL A 154 1.04 0.07 2.67
C VAL A 154 1.02 0.74 4.05
N GLY A 155 -0.05 1.45 4.38
CA GLY A 155 -0.27 2.09 5.68
C GLY A 155 -0.33 1.07 6.81
N TYR A 156 -1.17 0.04 6.69
CA TYR A 156 -1.32 -0.98 7.73
C TYR A 156 -0.03 -1.78 7.94
N MET A 157 0.70 -2.14 6.88
CA MET A 157 1.97 -2.87 7.00
C MET A 157 3.02 -2.14 7.86
N ARG A 158 2.90 -0.82 8.04
CA ARG A 158 3.81 -0.02 8.89
C ARG A 158 3.44 -0.04 10.36
N VAL A 159 2.18 -0.33 10.69
CA VAL A 159 1.65 -0.34 12.07
C VAL A 159 1.18 -1.72 12.51
N LEU A 160 1.41 -2.75 11.69
CA LEU A 160 1.08 -4.16 11.95
C LEU A 160 1.47 -4.63 13.36
N THR A 161 2.60 -4.17 13.89
CA THR A 161 3.11 -4.62 15.19
C THR A 161 2.54 -3.84 16.37
N THR A 162 1.87 -2.73 16.13
CA THR A 162 1.39 -1.79 17.17
C THR A 162 -0.11 -1.61 17.18
N MET A 163 -0.81 -1.95 16.09
CA MET A 163 -2.25 -1.80 15.95
C MET A 163 -2.89 -3.06 15.37
N SER A 164 -4.03 -3.45 15.91
CA SER A 164 -4.91 -4.43 15.28
C SER A 164 -5.60 -3.85 14.04
N PRO A 165 -6.10 -4.70 13.11
CA PRO A 165 -6.82 -4.21 11.93
C PRO A 165 -8.03 -3.31 12.24
N ASP A 166 -8.76 -3.60 13.32
CA ASP A 166 -9.93 -2.82 13.73
C ASP A 166 -9.55 -1.44 14.26
N GLU A 167 -8.49 -1.36 15.07
CA GLU A 167 -7.94 -0.09 15.57
C GLU A 167 -7.44 0.76 14.41
N TYR A 168 -6.73 0.15 13.45
CA TYR A 168 -6.31 0.81 12.23
C TYR A 168 -7.52 1.37 11.45
N CYS A 169 -8.54 0.56 11.20
CA CYS A 169 -9.74 1.01 10.49
C CYS A 169 -10.48 2.13 11.25
N ALA A 170 -10.47 2.12 12.58
CA ALA A 170 -11.05 3.19 13.38
C ALA A 170 -10.27 4.50 13.26
N ALA A 171 -8.93 4.44 13.20
CA ALA A 171 -8.10 5.60 12.90
C ALA A 171 -8.32 6.11 11.48
N GLU A 172 -8.41 5.21 10.49
CA GLU A 172 -8.64 5.59 9.09
C GLU A 172 -9.98 6.29 8.83
N ARG A 173 -11.02 5.96 9.62
CA ARG A 173 -12.28 6.73 9.59
C ARG A 173 -12.08 8.18 10.00
N LYS A 174 -11.27 8.44 11.03
CA LYS A 174 -10.95 9.80 11.48
C LYS A 174 -10.11 10.54 10.44
N TRP A 175 -9.11 9.86 9.87
CA TRP A 175 -8.32 10.39 8.75
C TRP A 175 -9.18 10.76 7.55
N THR A 176 -10.14 9.91 7.19
CA THR A 176 -11.07 10.18 6.09
C THR A 176 -11.85 11.47 6.31
N ILE A 177 -12.39 11.67 7.52
CA ILE A 177 -13.13 12.88 7.88
C ILE A 177 -12.21 14.11 7.82
N ALA A 178 -11.01 14.03 8.40
CA ALA A 178 -10.05 15.14 8.41
C ALA A 178 -9.62 15.52 6.98
N CYS A 179 -9.24 14.53 6.16
CA CYS A 179 -8.86 14.75 4.77
C CYS A 179 -10.02 15.29 3.92
N ALA A 180 -11.25 14.84 4.15
CA ALA A 180 -12.43 15.40 3.49
C ALA A 180 -12.63 16.87 3.82
N GLY A 181 -12.50 17.25 5.10
CA GLY A 181 -12.57 18.64 5.52
C GLY A 181 -11.51 19.52 4.84
N VAL A 182 -10.26 19.05 4.81
CA VAL A 182 -9.19 19.80 4.14
C VAL A 182 -9.41 19.88 2.62
N ALA A 183 -9.86 18.81 1.97
CA ALA A 183 -10.15 18.81 0.54
C ALA A 183 -11.21 19.86 0.18
N VAL A 184 -12.28 19.96 0.97
CA VAL A 184 -13.32 21.00 0.80
C VAL A 184 -12.73 22.39 0.95
N LEU A 185 -11.93 22.64 2.00
CA LEU A 185 -11.28 23.93 2.21
C LEU A 185 -10.36 24.32 1.05
N MET A 186 -9.58 23.37 0.52
CA MET A 186 -8.72 23.59 -0.63
C MET A 186 -9.50 23.88 -1.90
N ALA A 187 -10.60 23.17 -2.16
CA ALA A 187 -11.48 23.44 -3.30
C ALA A 187 -12.12 24.85 -3.23
N VAL A 188 -12.60 25.24 -2.05
CA VAL A 188 -13.15 26.58 -1.81
C VAL A 188 -12.06 27.64 -2.03
N PHE A 189 -10.87 27.44 -1.47
CA PHE A 189 -9.74 28.36 -1.63
C PHE A 189 -9.32 28.51 -3.10
N ALA A 190 -9.15 27.39 -3.82
CA ALA A 190 -8.76 27.40 -5.22
C ALA A 190 -9.81 28.10 -6.09
N THR A 191 -11.09 27.85 -5.83
CA THR A 191 -12.21 28.51 -6.53
C THR A 191 -12.22 30.00 -6.26
N TRP A 192 -12.09 30.41 -4.99
CA TRP A 192 -12.00 31.84 -4.64
C TRP A 192 -10.79 32.51 -5.30
N TYR A 193 -9.61 31.88 -5.28
CA TYR A 193 -8.40 32.42 -5.90
C TYR A 193 -8.58 32.64 -7.40
N ASN A 194 -9.13 31.65 -8.11
CA ASN A 194 -9.38 31.75 -9.55
C ASN A 194 -10.43 32.81 -9.90
N LEU A 195 -11.44 33.03 -9.04
CA LEU A 195 -12.49 34.02 -9.28
C LEU A 195 -12.15 35.45 -8.83
N ALA A 196 -11.36 35.61 -7.77
CA ALA A 196 -11.17 36.92 -7.12
C ALA A 196 -9.77 37.50 -7.31
N VAL A 197 -8.75 36.67 -7.53
CA VAL A 197 -7.33 37.11 -7.59
C VAL A 197 -6.75 36.93 -8.97
N ARG A 198 -6.98 35.77 -9.60
CA ARG A 198 -6.36 35.40 -10.88
C ARG A 198 -6.97 36.11 -12.10
N VAL A 199 -8.16 36.70 -11.94
CA VAL A 199 -8.99 37.35 -12.98
C VAL A 199 -8.21 37.83 -14.19
#